data_AF-A0ABD4ZJI4-F1
#
_entry.id   AF-A0ABD4ZJI4-F1
#
_cell.length_a   1.000
_cell.length_b   1.000
_cell.length_c   1.000
_cell.angle_alpha   90.00
_cell.angle_beta   90.00
_cell.angle_gamma   90.00
#
_symmetry.space_group_name_H-M   'P 1'
#
loop_
_entity.id
_entity.type
_entity.pdbx_description
1 polymer ?
#
loop_
_entity_poly.entity_id
_entity_poly.type
_entity_poly.pdbx_seq_one_letter_code
_entity_poly.pdbx_strand_id
1 'polypeptide(L)'
;MKKEKYSAHNFIGKVFMPNQIDENKTYTAAIQEMENDTGFQKFIKDNGYENERASLVVFGPENFMFWYGVLADDKQMPGAGLNKFELPASEIAEIDTPNSNLAFFSQPLNFVIPTFLDKLSKDGITMYENLGDSEKPYVLAKLNLETKELAQILYLDASSDGNAK
;
A
#
# COMPACT_ATOMS: atom_id res chain seq x y z
N MET A 1 -12.35 -10.97 -6.35
CA MET A 1 -11.15 -11.24 -5.54
C MET A 1 -10.27 -12.26 -6.27
N LYS A 2 -8.95 -12.08 -6.23
CA LYS A 2 -7.96 -13.01 -6.78
C LYS A 2 -6.98 -13.39 -5.67
N LYS A 3 -6.63 -14.68 -5.56
CA LYS A 3 -5.52 -15.17 -4.73
C LYS A 3 -4.43 -15.64 -5.67
N GLU A 4 -3.26 -15.02 -5.62
CA GLU A 4 -2.19 -15.32 -6.56
C GLU A 4 -0.80 -15.09 -5.97
N LYS A 5 0.21 -15.59 -6.69
CA LYS A 5 1.61 -15.30 -6.38
C LYS A 5 1.95 -13.91 -6.86
N TYR A 6 2.49 -13.10 -5.97
CA TYR A 6 2.97 -11.76 -6.23
C TYR A 6 4.49 -11.75 -6.09
N SER A 7 5.18 -11.20 -7.09
CA SER A 7 6.63 -11.05 -7.08
C SER A 7 7.07 -10.09 -5.98
N ALA A 8 8.36 -10.11 -5.66
CA ALA A 8 8.95 -9.06 -4.85
C ALA A 8 8.91 -7.73 -5.61
N HIS A 9 8.80 -6.62 -4.88
CA HIS A 9 8.79 -5.28 -5.45
C HIS A 9 9.51 -4.30 -4.53
N ASN A 10 10.04 -3.21 -5.10
CA ASN A 10 10.47 -2.07 -4.31
C ASN A 10 9.32 -1.06 -4.20
N PHE A 11 9.02 -0.61 -3.00
CA PHE A 11 8.21 0.58 -2.78
C PHE A 11 9.15 1.77 -2.59
N ILE A 12 9.02 2.80 -3.43
CA ILE A 12 9.81 4.03 -3.35
C ILE A 12 8.89 5.19 -2.98
N GLY A 13 9.15 5.86 -1.87
CA GLY A 13 8.31 6.95 -1.42
C GLY A 13 8.69 7.57 -0.07
N LYS A 14 7.74 8.24 0.57
CA LYS A 14 7.90 8.77 1.94
C LYS A 14 7.06 7.97 2.93
N VAL A 15 7.56 7.90 4.15
CA VAL A 15 6.90 7.28 5.29
C VAL A 15 6.31 8.36 6.18
N PHE A 16 5.13 8.10 6.70
CA PHE A 16 4.38 8.95 7.60
C PHE A 16 3.96 8.13 8.82
N MET A 17 4.23 8.69 9.99
CA MET A 17 3.97 8.07 11.28
C MET A 17 2.54 8.40 11.76
N PRO A 18 1.95 7.63 12.69
CA PRO A 18 0.58 7.86 13.17
C PRO A 18 0.35 9.24 13.80
N ASN A 19 1.38 9.86 14.36
CA ASN A 19 1.32 11.21 14.92
C ASN A 19 1.24 12.33 13.86
N GLN A 20 1.39 12.00 12.57
CA GLN A 20 1.25 12.95 11.45
C GLN A 20 -0.15 12.91 10.80
N ILE A 21 -1.07 12.12 11.35
CA ILE A 21 -2.46 12.08 10.92
C ILE A 21 -3.13 13.43 11.22
N ASP A 22 -3.85 13.96 10.24
CA ASP A 22 -4.58 15.22 10.39
C ASP A 22 -5.88 15.09 11.20
N GLU A 23 -6.56 16.21 11.41
CA GLU A 23 -7.83 16.27 12.16
C GLU A 23 -8.92 15.39 11.54
N ASN A 24 -8.87 15.16 10.22
CA ASN A 24 -9.82 14.34 9.47
C ASN A 24 -9.45 12.85 9.45
N LYS A 25 -8.42 12.45 10.21
CA LYS A 25 -7.91 11.07 10.27
C LYS A 25 -7.30 10.59 8.95
N THR A 26 -6.69 11.52 8.20
CA THR A 26 -6.05 11.24 6.90
C THR A 26 -4.59 11.70 6.88
N TYR A 27 -3.91 11.40 5.76
CA TYR A 27 -2.59 11.93 5.42
C TYR A 27 -2.65 12.93 4.26
N THR A 28 -3.80 13.56 4.03
CA THR A 28 -4.06 14.37 2.82
C THR A 28 -3.03 15.47 2.63
N ALA A 29 -2.72 16.25 3.67
CA ALA A 29 -1.72 17.31 3.57
C ALA A 29 -0.33 16.75 3.22
N ALA A 30 0.08 15.67 3.87
CA ALA A 30 1.37 15.04 3.63
C ALA A 30 1.49 14.43 2.22
N ILE A 31 0.40 13.84 1.70
CA ILE A 31 0.30 13.33 0.33
C ILE A 31 0.39 14.50 -0.66
N GLN A 32 -0.31 15.60 -0.43
CA GLN A 32 -0.25 16.78 -1.29
C GLN A 32 1.14 17.42 -1.31
N GLU A 33 1.82 17.50 -0.17
CA GLU A 33 3.21 17.95 -0.10
C GLU A 33 4.13 17.03 -0.90
N MET A 34 3.93 15.71 -0.82
CA MET A 34 4.71 14.74 -1.59
C MET A 34 4.44 14.82 -3.10
N GLU A 35 3.18 14.96 -3.54
CA GLU A 35 2.86 15.12 -4.97
C GLU A 35 3.45 16.40 -5.57
N ASN A 36 3.68 17.43 -4.74
CA ASN A 36 4.32 18.68 -5.14
C ASN A 36 5.85 18.69 -4.90
N ASP A 37 6.41 17.62 -4.32
CA ASP A 37 7.84 17.50 -4.06
C ASP A 37 8.61 17.33 -5.38
N THR A 38 9.50 18.29 -5.67
CA THR A 38 10.26 18.29 -6.93
C THR A 38 11.17 17.07 -7.09
N GLY A 39 11.66 16.48 -5.99
CA GLY A 39 12.45 15.26 -6.02
C GLY A 39 11.61 14.05 -6.37
N PHE A 40 10.42 13.93 -5.80
CA PHE A 40 9.46 12.87 -6.13
C PHE A 40 8.97 12.98 -7.59
N GLN A 41 8.57 14.17 -8.03
CA GLN A 41 8.15 14.41 -9.42
C GLN A 41 9.27 14.09 -10.42
N LYS A 42 10.51 14.48 -10.10
CA LYS A 42 11.66 14.14 -10.93
C LYS A 42 11.91 12.64 -10.98
N PHE A 43 11.87 11.96 -9.83
CA PHE A 43 12.02 10.51 -9.77
C PHE A 43 10.98 9.78 -10.61
N ILE A 44 9.70 10.19 -10.51
CA ILE A 44 8.61 9.64 -11.31
C ILE A 44 8.91 9.77 -12.81
N LYS A 45 9.24 10.99 -13.26
CA LYS A 45 9.46 11.28 -14.68
C LYS A 45 10.70 10.59 -15.25
N ASP A 46 11.80 10.59 -14.50
CA ASP A 46 13.06 9.99 -14.97
C ASP A 46 12.94 8.47 -15.14
N ASN A 47 11.99 7.83 -14.47
CA ASN A 47 11.86 6.38 -14.41
C ASN A 47 10.57 5.84 -15.04
N GLY A 48 9.71 6.69 -15.64
CA GLY A 48 8.52 6.24 -16.36
C GLY A 48 7.34 5.84 -15.47
N TYR A 49 7.23 6.41 -14.27
CA TYR A 49 6.15 6.10 -13.30
C TYR A 49 5.02 7.14 -13.28
N GLU A 50 4.88 7.94 -14.34
CA GLU A 50 3.93 9.07 -14.39
C GLU A 50 2.49 8.64 -14.10
N ASN A 51 2.13 7.44 -14.55
CA ASN A 51 0.80 6.87 -14.38
C ASN A 51 0.67 6.00 -13.12
N GLU A 52 1.72 5.82 -12.32
CA GLU A 52 1.70 4.90 -11.18
C GLU A 52 1.66 5.65 -9.87
N ARG A 53 0.77 5.24 -8.96
CA ARG A 53 0.75 5.67 -7.56
C ARG A 53 0.41 4.52 -6.65
N ALA A 54 1.01 4.50 -5.47
CA ALA A 54 0.79 3.48 -4.49
C ALA A 54 0.79 4.04 -3.06
N SER A 55 0.07 3.36 -2.19
CA SER A 55 0.22 3.49 -0.75
C SER A 55 0.46 2.13 -0.11
N LEU A 56 1.18 2.11 1.00
CA LEU A 56 1.48 0.90 1.75
C LEU A 56 1.26 1.19 3.23
N VAL A 57 0.48 0.34 3.90
CA VAL A 57 0.39 0.31 5.36
C VAL A 57 1.21 -0.87 5.84
N VAL A 58 2.20 -0.59 6.70
CA VAL A 58 2.99 -1.60 7.41
C VAL A 58 2.51 -1.62 8.86
N PHE A 59 1.87 -2.71 9.27
CA PHE A 59 1.40 -2.88 10.65
C PHE A 59 2.52 -3.43 11.54
N GLY A 60 2.60 -2.91 12.75
CA GLY A 60 3.29 -3.55 13.88
C GLY A 60 2.26 -3.92 14.95
N PRO A 61 2.67 -4.64 16.01
CA PRO A 61 1.72 -5.11 17.03
C PRO A 61 0.93 -3.98 17.71
N GLU A 62 1.55 -2.81 17.90
CA GLU A 62 0.98 -1.66 18.61
C GLU A 62 0.85 -0.38 17.77
N ASN A 63 1.39 -0.38 16.54
CA ASN A 63 1.46 0.81 15.70
C ASN A 63 1.37 0.45 14.21
N PHE A 64 1.42 1.46 13.36
CA PHE A 64 1.58 1.26 11.92
C PHE A 64 2.40 2.39 11.32
N MET A 65 2.90 2.16 10.12
CA MET A 65 3.50 3.19 9.27
C MET A 65 2.71 3.30 7.98
N PHE A 66 2.42 4.52 7.55
CA PHE A 66 1.79 4.77 6.26
C PHE A 66 2.83 5.27 5.27
N TRP A 67 2.91 4.63 4.11
CA TRP A 67 3.79 5.00 3.02
C TRP A 67 2.96 5.47 1.83
N TYR A 68 3.46 6.49 1.15
CA TYR A 68 2.92 6.95 -0.12
C TYR A 68 4.05 7.08 -1.14
N GLY A 69 3.81 6.73 -2.39
CA GLY A 69 4.85 6.67 -3.40
C GLY A 69 4.46 5.87 -4.65
N VAL A 70 5.39 5.07 -5.15
CA VAL A 70 5.20 4.20 -6.32
C VAL A 70 5.82 2.83 -6.06
N LEU A 71 5.31 1.81 -6.76
CA LEU A 71 6.03 0.54 -6.90
C LEU A 71 7.03 0.69 -8.03
N ALA A 72 8.27 0.30 -7.77
CA ALA A 72 9.38 0.41 -8.70
C ALA A 72 10.02 -0.96 -8.93
N ASP A 73 10.66 -1.08 -10.09
CA ASP A 73 11.46 -2.25 -10.44
C ASP A 73 12.66 -2.43 -9.49
N ASP A 74 13.12 -3.67 -9.36
CA ASP A 74 14.15 -4.10 -8.39
C ASP A 74 15.47 -3.31 -8.46
N LYS A 75 15.80 -2.75 -9.62
CA LYS A 75 17.06 -2.02 -9.87
C LYS A 75 17.02 -0.56 -9.46
N GLN A 76 15.84 -0.01 -9.16
CA GLN A 76 15.70 1.42 -8.91
C GLN A 76 16.11 1.79 -7.49
N MET A 77 17.02 2.75 -7.38
CA MET A 77 17.42 3.34 -6.11
C MET A 77 16.56 4.57 -5.82
N PRO A 78 16.20 4.83 -4.55
CA PRO A 78 15.44 6.02 -4.22
C PRO A 78 16.25 7.28 -4.57
N GLY A 79 15.58 8.27 -5.18
CA GLY A 79 16.12 9.61 -5.32
C GLY A 79 16.36 10.27 -3.95
N ALA A 80 17.14 11.35 -3.93
CA ALA A 80 17.40 12.09 -2.70
C ALA A 80 16.08 12.51 -2.00
N GLY A 81 15.95 12.19 -0.71
CA GLY A 81 14.74 12.51 0.08
C GLY A 81 13.61 11.49 -0.04
N LEU A 82 13.77 10.43 -0.83
CA LEU A 82 12.87 9.28 -0.87
C LEU A 82 13.48 8.11 -0.10
N ASN A 83 12.60 7.25 0.41
CA ASN A 83 12.95 6.01 1.08
C ASN A 83 12.59 4.84 0.18
N LYS A 84 13.25 3.71 0.42
CA LYS A 84 12.95 2.42 -0.22
C LYS A 84 12.49 1.43 0.85
N PHE A 85 11.42 0.70 0.54
CA PHE A 85 10.95 -0.45 1.30
C PHE A 85 10.89 -1.66 0.36
N GLU A 86 11.48 -2.79 0.76
CA GLU A 86 11.46 -4.02 -0.04
C GLU A 86 10.25 -4.87 0.36
N LEU A 87 9.29 -5.02 -0.56
CA LEU A 87 8.15 -5.90 -0.38
C LEU A 87 8.54 -7.32 -0.83
N PRO A 88 8.34 -8.34 0.01
CA PRO A 88 8.74 -9.70 -0.31
C PRO A 88 7.81 -10.32 -1.36
N ALA A 89 8.31 -11.33 -2.08
CA ALA A 89 7.43 -12.19 -2.85
C ALA A 89 6.46 -12.91 -1.89
N SER A 90 5.19 -13.01 -2.28
CA SER A 90 4.16 -13.56 -1.40
C SER A 90 3.00 -14.16 -2.17
N GLU A 91 2.20 -14.98 -1.50
CA GLU A 91 0.80 -15.10 -1.89
C GLU A 91 0.05 -13.84 -1.42
N ILE A 92 -0.88 -13.36 -2.23
CA ILE A 92 -1.67 -12.17 -1.92
C ILE A 92 -3.16 -12.43 -2.12
N ALA A 93 -3.99 -11.60 -1.50
CA ALA A 93 -5.39 -11.44 -1.87
C ALA A 93 -5.63 -10.03 -2.43
N GLU A 94 -6.17 -9.95 -3.66
CA GLU A 94 -6.34 -8.70 -4.41
C GLU A 94 -7.82 -8.44 -4.73
N ILE A 95 -8.25 -7.18 -4.57
CA ILE A 95 -9.53 -6.66 -5.04
C ILE A 95 -9.28 -5.48 -5.96
N ASP A 96 -9.74 -5.61 -7.20
CA ASP A 96 -9.72 -4.55 -8.22
C ASP A 96 -10.98 -3.68 -8.13
N THR A 97 -10.80 -2.36 -8.22
CA THR A 97 -11.86 -1.35 -8.24
C THR A 97 -11.63 -0.39 -9.41
N PRO A 98 -12.48 -0.41 -10.45
CA PRO A 98 -12.36 0.47 -11.60
C PRO A 98 -12.82 1.90 -11.28
N ASN A 99 -12.49 2.84 -12.17
CA ASN A 99 -12.90 4.25 -12.09
C ASN A 99 -12.42 4.99 -10.82
N SER A 100 -11.29 4.57 -10.27
CA SER A 100 -10.64 5.19 -9.12
C SER A 100 -9.78 6.40 -9.51
N ASN A 101 -9.33 7.17 -8.53
CA ASN A 101 -8.44 8.32 -8.74
C ASN A 101 -7.62 8.61 -7.47
N LEU A 102 -6.74 9.61 -7.55
CA LEU A 102 -5.84 10.02 -6.44
C LEU A 102 -6.54 10.30 -5.12
N ALA A 103 -7.80 10.76 -5.14
CA ALA A 103 -8.55 11.06 -3.92
C ALA A 103 -8.78 9.82 -3.05
N PHE A 104 -8.63 8.61 -3.60
CA PHE A 104 -8.64 7.37 -2.82
C PHE A 104 -7.60 7.40 -1.70
N PHE A 105 -6.37 7.87 -1.98
CA PHE A 105 -5.29 7.90 -1.00
C PHE A 105 -5.50 8.95 0.11
N SER A 106 -6.43 9.89 -0.10
CA SER A 106 -6.84 10.91 0.88
C SER A 106 -8.00 10.44 1.78
N GLN A 107 -8.47 9.20 1.64
CA GLN A 107 -9.54 8.68 2.49
C GLN A 107 -9.02 8.27 3.88
N PRO A 108 -9.86 8.34 4.93
CA PRO A 108 -9.46 7.91 6.27
C PRO A 108 -9.08 6.42 6.31
N LEU A 109 -7.88 6.09 6.79
CA LEU A 109 -7.38 4.70 6.81
C LEU A 109 -8.21 3.81 7.73
N ASN A 110 -8.74 4.36 8.82
CA ASN A 110 -9.65 3.66 9.73
C ASN A 110 -11.01 3.32 9.11
N PHE A 111 -11.29 3.80 7.89
CA PHE A 111 -12.44 3.39 7.09
C PHE A 111 -12.02 2.47 5.94
N VAL A 112 -10.97 2.85 5.19
CA VAL A 112 -10.51 2.12 4.00
C VAL A 112 -10.04 0.70 4.34
N ILE A 113 -9.19 0.57 5.36
CA ILE A 113 -8.59 -0.73 5.72
C ILE A 113 -9.67 -1.70 6.23
N PRO A 114 -10.52 -1.37 7.24
CA PRO A 114 -11.53 -2.32 7.69
C PRO A 114 -12.53 -2.70 6.59
N THR A 115 -12.91 -1.76 5.72
CA THR A 115 -13.80 -2.04 4.57
C THR A 115 -13.18 -3.03 3.59
N PHE A 116 -11.87 -2.93 3.34
CA PHE A 116 -11.14 -3.86 2.50
C PHE A 116 -11.04 -5.26 3.13
N LEU A 117 -10.66 -5.33 4.41
CA LEU A 117 -10.53 -6.60 5.12
C LEU A 117 -11.87 -7.32 5.28
N ASP A 118 -12.96 -6.59 5.54
CA ASP A 118 -14.32 -7.15 5.61
C ASP A 118 -14.74 -7.79 4.28
N LYS A 119 -14.42 -7.16 3.14
CA LYS A 119 -14.66 -7.76 1.81
C LYS A 119 -13.86 -9.05 1.62
N LEU A 120 -12.57 -9.06 1.98
CA LEU A 120 -11.73 -10.26 1.89
C LEU A 120 -12.24 -11.39 2.78
N SER A 121 -12.67 -11.07 4.00
CA SER A 121 -13.23 -12.04 4.96
C SER A 121 -14.51 -12.68 4.43
N LYS A 122 -15.42 -11.88 3.86
CA LYS A 122 -16.66 -12.36 3.21
C LYS A 122 -16.38 -13.27 2.02
N ASP A 123 -15.26 -13.06 1.34
CA ASP A 123 -14.80 -13.90 0.24
C ASP A 123 -13.96 -15.11 0.73
N GLY A 124 -13.88 -15.35 2.03
CA GLY A 124 -13.29 -16.55 2.64
C GLY A 124 -11.79 -16.47 2.94
N ILE A 125 -11.17 -15.30 2.85
CA ILE A 125 -9.76 -15.12 3.21
C ILE A 125 -9.63 -15.09 4.74
N THR A 126 -8.88 -16.04 5.30
CA THR A 126 -8.49 -16.03 6.71
C THR A 126 -7.32 -15.07 6.92
N MET A 127 -7.41 -14.25 7.96
CA MET A 127 -6.41 -13.25 8.33
C MET A 127 -6.28 -13.16 9.85
N TYR A 128 -5.17 -12.61 10.32
CA TYR A 128 -4.98 -12.31 11.75
C TYR A 128 -5.97 -11.25 12.20
N GLU A 129 -6.45 -11.36 13.45
CA GLU A 129 -7.30 -10.32 14.06
C GLU A 129 -6.55 -8.99 14.17
N ASN A 130 -5.30 -9.05 14.60
CA ASN A 130 -4.35 -7.95 14.49
C ASN A 130 -3.36 -8.23 13.36
N LEU A 131 -3.42 -7.45 12.27
CA LEU A 131 -2.52 -7.61 11.14
C LEU A 131 -1.04 -7.44 11.52
N GLY A 132 -0.73 -6.72 12.61
CA GLY A 132 0.62 -6.57 13.12
C GLY A 132 1.26 -7.85 13.65
N ASP A 133 0.47 -8.92 13.85
CA ASP A 133 0.95 -10.24 14.29
C ASP A 133 1.35 -11.15 13.12
N SER A 134 1.09 -10.73 11.88
CA SER A 134 1.48 -11.45 10.66
C SER A 134 2.98 -11.28 10.37
N GLU A 135 3.60 -12.29 9.74
CA GLU A 135 4.98 -12.15 9.23
C GLU A 135 5.07 -11.19 8.04
N LYS A 136 3.94 -10.96 7.35
CA LYS A 136 3.81 -10.03 6.22
C LYS A 136 2.69 -9.02 6.48
N PRO A 137 2.88 -8.09 7.42
CA PRO A 137 1.84 -7.20 7.91
C PRO A 137 1.60 -6.02 6.96
N TYR A 138 1.32 -6.32 5.68
CA TYR A 138 1.31 -5.34 4.59
C TYR A 138 -0.05 -5.26 3.91
N VAL A 139 -0.59 -4.04 3.85
CA VAL A 139 -1.71 -3.71 2.96
C VAL A 139 -1.23 -2.69 1.95
N LEU A 140 -1.26 -3.06 0.68
CA LEU A 140 -0.81 -2.26 -0.45
C LEU A 140 -2.03 -1.82 -1.26
N ALA A 141 -2.03 -0.58 -1.72
CA ALA A 141 -2.93 -0.11 -2.75
C ALA A 141 -2.11 0.44 -3.92
N LYS A 142 -2.39 -0.02 -5.14
CA LYS A 142 -1.76 0.46 -6.38
C LYS A 142 -2.84 1.05 -7.28
N LEU A 143 -2.61 2.24 -7.83
CA LEU A 143 -3.50 2.96 -8.71
C LEU A 143 -2.75 3.31 -9.99
N ASN A 144 -3.29 2.86 -11.11
CA ASN A 144 -2.87 3.35 -12.41
C ASN A 144 -3.75 4.55 -12.81
N LEU A 145 -3.15 5.73 -13.00
CA LEU A 145 -3.82 7.00 -13.24
C LEU A 145 -4.44 7.11 -14.65
N GLU A 146 -3.90 6.35 -15.60
CA GLU A 146 -4.39 6.33 -16.99
C GLU A 146 -5.64 5.46 -17.11
N THR A 147 -5.56 4.22 -16.64
CA THR A 147 -6.66 3.24 -16.69
C THR A 147 -7.70 3.45 -15.59
N LYS A 148 -7.32 4.17 -14.51
CA LYS A 148 -8.13 4.37 -13.29
C LYS A 148 -8.43 3.08 -12.55
N GLU A 149 -7.60 2.07 -12.75
CA GLU A 149 -7.69 0.80 -12.03
C GLU A 149 -6.95 0.93 -10.70
N LEU A 150 -7.70 0.73 -9.61
CA LEU A 150 -7.16 0.61 -8.26
C LEU A 150 -7.19 -0.86 -7.87
N ALA A 151 -6.08 -1.36 -7.36
CA ALA A 151 -6.02 -2.67 -6.73
C ALA A 151 -5.59 -2.53 -5.28
N GLN A 152 -6.38 -3.13 -4.39
CA GLN A 152 -6.07 -3.26 -2.97
C GLN A 152 -5.62 -4.69 -2.69
N ILE A 153 -4.49 -4.83 -2.01
CA ILE A 153 -3.72 -6.07 -1.88
C ILE A 153 -3.41 -6.30 -0.41
N LEU A 154 -3.80 -7.46 0.11
CA LEU A 154 -3.33 -7.99 1.39
C LEU A 154 -2.23 -9.01 1.13
N TYR A 155 -1.08 -8.85 1.76
CA TYR A 155 -0.04 -9.87 1.77
C TYR A 155 -0.44 -10.98 2.73
N LEU A 156 -0.36 -12.22 2.26
CA LEU A 156 -0.71 -13.39 3.05
C LEU A 156 0.58 -14.11 3.50
N ASP A 157 0.59 -14.53 4.76
CA ASP A 157 1.58 -15.50 5.19
C ASP A 157 1.44 -16.76 4.32
N ALA A 158 2.58 -17.37 3.97
CA ALA A 158 2.57 -18.53 3.10
C ALA A 158 1.61 -19.56 3.71
N SER A 159 0.55 -19.90 2.98
CA SER A 159 -0.59 -20.68 3.46
C SER A 159 -0.16 -21.72 4.48
N SER A 160 -0.32 -21.40 5.77
CA SER A 160 -0.45 -22.42 6.80
C SER A 160 -1.80 -23.05 6.50
N ASP A 161 -1.77 -24.13 5.71
CA ASP A 161 -2.90 -25.02 5.54
C ASP A 161 -3.50 -25.31 6.92
N GLY A 162 -4.65 -24.68 7.18
CA GLY A 162 -5.52 -24.88 8.33
C GLY A 162 -4.82 -25.15 9.66
N ASN A 163 -4.32 -24.12 10.33
CA ASN A 163 -4.37 -24.01 11.79
C ASN A 163 -3.95 -22.60 12.21
N ALA A 164 -4.92 -21.70 12.33
CA ALA A 164 -4.75 -20.54 13.20
C ALA A 164 -4.59 -21.05 14.64
N LYS A 165 -3.49 -20.66 15.29
CA LYS A 165 -3.33 -20.74 16.74
C LYS A 165 -3.90 -19.49 17.39
#